data_AF-A0A7L2S398-F1
#
_entry.id   AF-A0A7L2S398-F1
#
_cell.length_a   1.000
_cell.length_b   1.000
_cell.length_c   1.000
_cell.angle_alpha   90.00
_cell.angle_beta   90.00
_cell.angle_gamma   90.00
#
_symmetry.space_group_name_H-M   'P 1'
#
loop_
_entity.id
_entity.type
_entity.pdbx_description
1 polymer ?
#
loop_
_entity_poly.entity_id
_entity_poly.type
_entity_poly.pdbx_seq_one_letter_code
_entity_poly.pdbx_strand_id
1 'polypeptide(L)'
;YGHSNQLRQARAMGDYLIVGVHTDEEIAKHKGPPVFTQEERYKMVQAIKWVDEIAPGAPYVTTLETLDKYNCDFCVHGDDITLTIDGKDTYEEVKTAGRYRECKRTQGVSTTDLVGRMLLMTKAHHSNIDEDLDYRKHTDNFGKGPKGHSPWTGVSQFLQTSQKIIQFASGKEPQPGDTIIYVAGAFDLFRI
;
A
#
# COMPACT_ATOMS: atom_id res chain seq x y z
N TYR A 1 0.24 -4.11 2.60
CA TYR A 1 0.68 -3.03 3.50
C TYR A 1 1.15 -1.76 2.78
N GLY A 2 1.54 -1.82 1.49
CA GLY A 2 1.92 -0.62 0.72
C GLY A 2 0.84 0.47 0.71
N HIS A 3 -0.39 0.12 0.28
CA HIS A 3 -1.54 1.03 0.33
C HIS A 3 -1.78 1.58 1.74
N SER A 4 -1.74 0.73 2.77
CA SER A 4 -1.94 1.15 4.16
C SER A 4 -0.91 2.19 4.62
N ASN A 5 0.36 2.08 4.21
CA ASN A 5 1.39 3.07 4.56
C ASN A 5 1.23 4.38 3.77
N GLN A 6 0.75 4.33 2.52
CA GLN A 6 0.38 5.54 1.78
C GLN A 6 -0.75 6.29 2.48
N LEU A 7 -1.83 5.59 2.87
CA LEU A 7 -2.94 6.18 3.60
C LEU A 7 -2.52 6.73 4.96
N ARG A 8 -1.62 6.05 5.68
CA ARG A 8 -1.00 6.59 6.90
C ARG A 8 -0.26 7.91 6.64
N GLN A 9 0.55 7.97 5.58
CA GLN A 9 1.29 9.17 5.22
C GLN A 9 0.34 10.31 4.84
N ALA A 10 -0.71 10.03 4.06
CA ALA A 10 -1.73 11.01 3.70
C ALA A 10 -2.48 11.53 4.93
N ARG A 11 -2.93 10.63 5.83
CA ARG A 11 -3.61 11.01 7.07
C ARG A 11 -2.74 11.87 8.00
N ALA A 12 -1.42 11.72 7.95
CA ALA A 12 -0.50 12.52 8.74
C ALA A 12 -0.28 13.95 8.20
N MET A 13 -0.78 14.26 7.00
CA MET A 13 -0.70 15.59 6.38
C MET A 13 -1.90 16.48 6.70
N GLY A 14 -2.92 15.96 7.40
CA GLY A 14 -4.13 16.69 7.75
C GLY A 14 -4.88 16.02 8.90
N ASP A 15 -6.13 16.44 9.12
CA ASP A 15 -6.93 16.01 10.27
C ASP A 15 -8.05 15.02 9.93
N TYR A 16 -8.31 14.79 8.65
CA TYR A 16 -9.35 13.87 8.17
C TYR A 16 -8.95 13.29 6.81
N LEU A 17 -9.16 12.00 6.57
CA LEU A 17 -8.82 11.33 5.32
C LEU A 17 -10.04 10.70 4.65
N ILE A 18 -10.39 11.23 3.47
CA ILE A 18 -11.36 10.66 2.54
C ILE A 18 -10.60 9.87 1.47
N VAL A 19 -11.03 8.64 1.18
CA VAL A 19 -10.43 7.81 0.14
C VAL A 19 -11.42 7.51 -0.98
N GLY A 20 -11.15 8.05 -2.17
CA GLY A 20 -11.89 7.72 -3.38
C GLY A 20 -11.56 6.31 -3.88
N VAL A 21 -12.59 5.51 -4.17
CA VAL A 21 -12.44 4.17 -4.71
C VAL A 21 -13.30 4.02 -5.96
N HIS A 22 -12.67 3.68 -7.09
CA HIS A 22 -13.34 3.56 -8.39
C HIS A 22 -14.29 2.35 -8.44
N THR A 23 -15.30 2.40 -9.31
CA THR A 23 -16.16 1.24 -9.64
C THR A 23 -15.41 0.20 -10.45
N ASP A 24 -15.96 -1.01 -10.53
CA ASP A 24 -15.38 -2.08 -11.36
C ASP A 24 -15.42 -1.71 -12.85
N GLU A 25 -16.52 -1.09 -13.29
CA GLU A 25 -16.69 -0.59 -14.65
C GLU A 25 -15.65 0.47 -15.03
N GLU A 26 -15.37 1.41 -14.12
CA GLU A 26 -14.43 2.49 -14.38
C GLU A 26 -12.99 1.97 -14.47
N ILE A 27 -12.64 0.98 -13.65
CA ILE A 27 -11.34 0.32 -13.71
C ILE A 27 -11.18 -0.43 -15.04
N ALA A 28 -12.21 -1.16 -15.48
CA ALA A 28 -12.16 -1.98 -16.69
C ALA A 28 -11.96 -1.18 -17.99
N LYS A 29 -12.30 0.12 -17.98
CA LYS A 29 -12.03 1.03 -19.12
C LYS A 29 -10.54 1.35 -19.30
N HIS A 30 -9.78 1.38 -18.21
CA HIS A 30 -8.39 1.86 -18.20
C HIS A 30 -7.37 0.72 -18.10
N LYS A 31 -7.76 -0.40 -17.50
CA LYS A 31 -6.93 -1.60 -17.33
C LYS A 31 -7.81 -2.86 -17.30
N GLY A 32 -7.19 -4.02 -17.09
CA GLY A 32 -7.94 -5.26 -16.88
C GLY A 32 -8.91 -5.16 -15.69
N PRO A 33 -9.99 -5.96 -15.69
CA PRO A 33 -10.97 -5.96 -14.61
C PRO A 33 -10.29 -6.25 -13.27
N PRO A 34 -10.73 -5.61 -12.17
CA PRO A 34 -10.14 -5.85 -10.87
C PRO A 34 -10.44 -7.28 -10.38
N VAL A 35 -9.52 -7.84 -9.60
CA VAL A 35 -9.69 -9.19 -9.01
C VAL A 35 -10.77 -9.20 -7.92
N PHE A 36 -10.88 -8.11 -7.16
CA PHE A 36 -11.90 -7.91 -6.12
C PHE A 36 -12.99 -6.99 -6.63
N THR A 37 -14.24 -7.32 -6.29
CA THR A 37 -15.41 -6.47 -6.55
C THR A 37 -15.26 -5.12 -5.86
N GLN A 38 -15.97 -4.11 -6.35
CA GLN A 38 -15.96 -2.78 -5.74
C GLN A 38 -16.37 -2.79 -4.27
N GLU A 39 -17.35 -3.61 -3.88
CA GLU A 39 -17.82 -3.71 -2.49
C GLU A 39 -16.76 -4.31 -1.55
N GLU A 40 -16.02 -5.32 -2.02
CA GLU A 40 -14.89 -5.87 -1.28
C GLU A 40 -13.78 -4.83 -1.11
N ARG A 41 -13.49 -4.05 -2.16
CA ARG A 41 -12.51 -2.97 -2.12
C ARG A 41 -12.93 -1.84 -1.18
N TYR A 42 -14.21 -1.45 -1.19
CA TYR A 42 -14.77 -0.46 -0.26
C TYR A 42 -14.59 -0.91 1.19
N LYS A 43 -14.96 -2.16 1.50
CA LYS A 43 -14.80 -2.74 2.84
C LYS A 43 -13.34 -2.80 3.29
N MET A 44 -12.44 -3.25 2.41
CA MET A 44 -11.01 -3.34 2.74
C MET A 44 -10.40 -1.97 3.04
N VAL A 45 -10.76 -0.94 2.26
CA VAL A 45 -10.26 0.43 2.48
C VAL A 45 -10.83 1.03 3.77
N GLN A 46 -12.13 0.88 4.01
CA GLN A 46 -12.78 1.37 5.22
C GLN A 46 -12.24 0.72 6.51
N ALA A 47 -11.75 -0.52 6.44
CA ALA A 47 -11.16 -1.22 7.57
C ALA A 47 -9.77 -0.71 7.99
N ILE A 48 -9.14 0.16 7.18
CA ILE A 48 -7.82 0.72 7.48
C ILE A 48 -8.01 1.87 8.47
N LYS A 49 -7.42 1.75 9.68
CA LYS A 49 -7.59 2.68 10.82
C LYS A 49 -7.30 4.17 10.57
N TRP A 50 -6.68 4.53 9.46
CA TRP A 50 -6.38 5.93 9.10
C TRP A 50 -7.40 6.54 8.14
N VAL A 51 -8.30 5.72 7.59
CA VAL A 51 -9.37 6.15 6.69
C VAL A 51 -10.57 6.52 7.54
N ASP A 52 -11.00 7.78 7.42
CA ASP A 52 -12.16 8.27 8.13
C ASP A 52 -13.43 8.01 7.30
N GLU A 53 -13.37 8.22 5.98
CA GLU A 53 -14.51 8.04 5.07
C GLU A 53 -14.07 7.51 3.69
N ILE A 54 -14.95 6.75 3.04
CA ILE A 54 -14.78 6.32 1.64
C ILE A 54 -15.71 7.11 0.71
N ALA A 55 -15.18 7.49 -0.45
CA ALA A 55 -15.95 8.05 -1.55
C ALA A 55 -16.10 6.98 -2.66
N PRO A 56 -17.20 6.20 -2.67
CA PRO A 56 -17.42 5.17 -3.67
C PRO A 56 -17.70 5.79 -5.06
N GLY A 57 -17.27 5.10 -6.11
CA GLY A 57 -17.44 5.56 -7.48
C GLY A 57 -16.64 6.81 -7.82
N ALA A 58 -15.48 6.99 -7.18
CA ALA A 58 -14.58 8.10 -7.49
C ALA A 58 -14.09 8.02 -8.95
N PRO A 59 -13.94 9.16 -9.66
CA PRO A 59 -13.42 9.19 -11.03
C PRO A 59 -11.99 8.66 -11.09
N TYR A 60 -11.57 8.13 -12.25
CA TYR A 60 -10.25 7.52 -12.42
C TYR A 60 -9.11 8.53 -12.20
N VAL A 61 -9.28 9.76 -12.69
CA VAL A 61 -8.33 10.86 -12.49
C VAL A 61 -8.88 11.83 -11.45
N THR A 62 -8.02 12.25 -10.52
CA THR A 62 -8.38 13.25 -9.52
C THR A 62 -8.49 14.63 -10.15
N THR A 63 -9.64 15.26 -9.99
CA THR A 63 -9.94 16.62 -10.50
C THR A 63 -10.18 17.59 -9.36
N LEU A 64 -10.07 18.89 -9.64
CA LEU A 64 -10.44 19.93 -8.67
C LEU A 64 -11.91 19.83 -8.26
N GLU A 65 -12.80 19.53 -9.20
CA GLU A 65 -14.22 19.30 -8.92
C GLU A 65 -14.44 18.20 -7.88
N THR A 66 -13.69 17.11 -7.95
CA THR A 66 -13.78 16.03 -6.96
C THR A 66 -13.33 16.52 -5.59
N LEU A 67 -12.23 17.27 -5.53
CA LEU A 67 -11.74 17.82 -4.26
C LEU A 67 -12.74 18.79 -3.66
N ASP A 68 -13.34 19.66 -4.47
CA ASP A 68 -14.32 20.65 -4.01
C ASP A 68 -15.63 19.98 -3.56
N LYS A 69 -16.09 18.96 -4.29
CA LYS A 69 -17.29 18.18 -3.92
C LYS A 69 -17.20 17.57 -2.52
N TYR A 70 -16.01 17.10 -2.14
CA TYR A 70 -15.75 16.50 -0.82
C TYR A 70 -15.09 17.47 0.17
N ASN A 71 -14.96 18.76 -0.20
CA ASN A 71 -14.30 19.78 0.60
C ASN A 71 -12.89 19.36 1.08
N CYS A 72 -12.11 18.72 0.20
CA CYS A 72 -10.73 18.32 0.46
C CYS A 72 -9.77 19.42 0.06
N ASP A 73 -8.82 19.79 0.94
CA ASP A 73 -7.83 20.84 0.63
C ASP A 73 -6.88 20.42 -0.51
N PHE A 74 -6.42 19.17 -0.51
CA PHE A 74 -5.47 18.64 -1.50
C PHE A 74 -5.60 17.12 -1.64
N CYS A 75 -5.06 16.56 -2.73
CA CYS A 75 -4.89 15.12 -2.89
C CYS A 75 -3.47 14.66 -2.57
N VAL A 76 -3.32 13.39 -2.22
CA VAL A 76 -2.02 12.74 -1.94
C VAL A 76 -1.86 11.51 -2.82
N HIS A 77 -0.80 11.49 -3.62
CA HIS A 77 -0.46 10.36 -4.49
C HIS A 77 1.00 9.91 -4.28
N GLY A 78 1.35 8.76 -4.86
CA GLY A 78 2.75 8.32 -4.90
C GLY A 78 3.58 9.15 -5.87
N ASP A 79 4.90 9.04 -5.77
CA ASP A 79 5.90 9.66 -6.64
C ASP A 79 6.06 8.94 -8.01
N ASP A 80 5.03 8.19 -8.44
CA ASP A 80 5.04 7.47 -9.71
C ASP A 80 4.87 8.45 -10.89
N ILE A 81 5.58 8.19 -12.00
CA ILE A 81 5.43 8.98 -13.24
C ILE A 81 4.04 8.74 -13.81
N THR A 82 3.26 9.81 -13.93
CA THR A 82 1.86 9.77 -14.37
C THR A 82 1.68 10.70 -15.58
N LEU A 83 2.04 10.20 -16.75
CA LEU A 83 1.90 10.91 -18.02
C LEU A 83 0.79 10.30 -18.88
N THR A 84 0.05 11.15 -19.57
CA THR A 84 -0.85 10.75 -20.66
C THR A 84 -0.05 10.30 -21.88
N ILE A 85 -0.73 9.74 -22.88
CA ILE A 85 -0.12 9.33 -24.16
C ILE A 85 0.59 10.51 -24.84
N ASP A 86 0.08 11.72 -24.64
CA ASP A 86 0.65 12.96 -25.19
C ASP A 86 1.81 13.52 -24.35
N GLY A 87 2.26 12.80 -23.32
CA GLY A 87 3.37 13.19 -22.46
C GLY A 87 3.01 14.27 -21.43
N LYS A 88 1.72 14.51 -21.18
CA LYS A 88 1.21 15.51 -20.24
C LYS A 88 0.96 14.89 -18.87
N ASP A 89 1.22 15.61 -17.78
CA ASP A 89 0.95 15.12 -16.43
C ASP A 89 -0.56 14.91 -16.22
N THR A 90 -0.94 13.71 -15.78
CA THR A 90 -2.35 13.34 -15.52
C THR A 90 -3.00 14.22 -14.45
N TYR A 91 -2.21 14.78 -13.54
CA TYR A 91 -2.65 15.64 -12.44
C TYR A 91 -2.26 17.11 -12.63
N GLU A 92 -1.95 17.55 -13.86
CA GLU A 92 -1.50 18.93 -14.14
C GLU A 92 -2.44 19.99 -13.52
N GLU A 93 -3.76 19.80 -13.66
CA GLU A 93 -4.77 20.72 -13.13
C GLU A 93 -4.61 20.89 -11.60
N VAL A 94 -4.53 19.78 -10.87
CA VAL A 94 -4.47 19.76 -9.40
C VAL A 94 -3.10 20.24 -8.90
N LYS A 95 -2.02 19.92 -9.64
CA LYS A 95 -0.67 20.41 -9.37
C LYS A 95 -0.56 21.92 -9.56
N THR A 96 -1.12 22.46 -10.64
CA THR A 96 -1.12 23.90 -10.94
C THR A 96 -1.89 24.69 -9.89
N ALA A 97 -2.97 24.13 -9.35
CA ALA A 97 -3.72 24.73 -8.25
C ALA A 97 -3.00 24.64 -6.87
N GLY A 98 -1.84 24.00 -6.78
CA GLY A 98 -1.12 23.81 -5.51
C GLY A 98 -1.78 22.81 -4.56
N ARG A 99 -2.73 22.00 -5.05
CA ARG A 99 -3.56 21.06 -4.27
C ARG A 99 -3.13 19.59 -4.45
N TYR A 100 -1.87 19.36 -4.80
CA TYR A 100 -1.27 18.04 -4.94
C TYR A 100 -0.12 17.88 -3.94
N ARG A 101 -0.03 16.71 -3.29
CA ARG A 101 1.07 16.32 -2.40
C ARG A 101 1.54 14.91 -2.74
N GLU A 102 2.81 14.65 -2.49
CA GLU A 102 3.42 13.35 -2.75
C GLU A 102 3.75 12.62 -1.46
N CYS A 103 3.62 11.30 -1.48
CA CYS A 103 4.05 10.41 -0.41
C CYS A 103 5.05 9.40 -0.94
N LYS A 104 5.95 8.92 -0.07
CA LYS A 104 7.01 8.01 -0.48
C LYS A 104 6.45 6.62 -0.73
N ARG A 105 6.86 6.03 -1.86
CA ARG A 105 6.58 4.62 -2.17
C ARG A 105 7.07 3.70 -1.05
N THR A 106 6.25 2.70 -0.73
CA THR A 106 6.57 1.74 0.32
C THR A 106 7.54 0.68 -0.20
N GLN A 107 8.72 0.59 0.40
CA GLN A 107 9.73 -0.40 0.06
C GLN A 107 9.29 -1.84 0.39
N GLY A 108 9.63 -2.78 -0.49
CA GLY A 108 9.47 -4.23 -0.27
C GLY A 108 8.09 -4.83 -0.58
N VAL A 109 7.19 -4.10 -1.25
CA VAL A 109 5.90 -4.65 -1.72
C VAL A 109 5.37 -3.92 -2.95
N SER A 110 4.84 -4.69 -3.90
CA SER A 110 3.98 -4.20 -4.98
C SER A 110 2.99 -5.29 -5.39
N THR A 111 1.91 -4.94 -6.08
CA THR A 111 0.96 -5.95 -6.60
C THR A 111 1.65 -6.91 -7.58
N THR A 112 2.54 -6.40 -8.44
CA THR A 112 3.32 -7.23 -9.37
C THR A 112 4.21 -8.24 -8.65
N ASP A 113 4.89 -7.80 -7.59
CA ASP A 113 5.69 -8.70 -6.72
C ASP A 113 4.81 -9.78 -6.10
N LEU A 114 3.64 -9.43 -5.56
CA LEU A 114 2.71 -10.40 -4.98
C LEU A 114 2.15 -11.38 -6.02
N VAL A 115 1.81 -10.92 -7.22
CA VAL A 115 1.37 -11.78 -8.33
C VAL A 115 2.50 -12.74 -8.72
N GLY A 116 3.75 -12.29 -8.81
CA GLY A 116 4.90 -13.16 -9.06
C GLY A 116 5.03 -14.27 -8.01
N ARG A 117 4.80 -13.95 -6.73
CA ARG A 117 4.81 -14.95 -5.65
C ARG A 117 3.67 -15.97 -5.78
N MET A 118 2.48 -15.54 -6.22
CA MET A 118 1.34 -16.43 -6.46
C MET A 118 1.56 -17.34 -7.65
N LEU A 119 2.06 -16.80 -8.78
CA LEU A 119 2.24 -17.56 -10.02
C LEU A 119 3.32 -18.63 -9.92
N LEU A 120 4.39 -18.36 -9.19
CA LEU A 120 5.47 -19.34 -9.07
C LEU A 120 5.12 -20.57 -8.25
N MET A 121 4.23 -20.42 -7.26
CA MET A 121 4.10 -21.37 -6.15
C MET A 121 5.48 -21.76 -5.54
N THR A 122 6.53 -20.96 -5.81
CA THR A 122 7.96 -21.14 -5.52
C THR A 122 8.64 -19.75 -5.45
N LYS A 123 9.91 -19.67 -5.04
CA LYS A 123 10.53 -18.45 -4.47
C LYS A 123 11.73 -17.88 -5.28
N ALA A 124 11.82 -18.09 -6.58
CA ALA A 124 13.05 -17.85 -7.36
C ALA A 124 13.05 -16.62 -8.30
N HIS A 125 12.32 -15.54 -8.01
CA HIS A 125 12.24 -14.36 -8.91
C HIS A 125 13.28 -13.26 -8.70
N HIS A 126 14.11 -13.35 -7.66
CA HIS A 126 15.20 -12.39 -7.42
C HIS A 126 16.57 -12.90 -7.92
N SER A 127 16.61 -13.96 -8.72
CA SER A 127 17.86 -14.56 -9.21
C SER A 127 18.46 -13.87 -10.43
N ASN A 128 17.87 -12.77 -10.93
CA ASN A 128 18.39 -12.04 -12.09
C ASN A 128 18.94 -10.66 -11.70
N ILE A 129 19.86 -10.61 -10.74
CA ILE A 129 20.80 -9.50 -10.60
C ILE A 129 22.18 -10.14 -10.49
N ASP A 130 22.88 -10.18 -11.63
CA ASP A 130 24.33 -10.11 -11.62
C ASP A 130 24.72 -8.77 -10.98
N GLU A 131 25.73 -8.81 -10.10
CA GLU A 131 26.35 -7.72 -9.31
C GLU A 131 25.97 -7.67 -7.81
N ASP A 132 27.04 -7.81 -7.01
CA ASP A 132 27.21 -7.78 -5.55
C ASP A 132 26.69 -8.93 -4.68
N LEU A 133 27.43 -10.05 -4.79
CA LEU A 133 27.51 -11.18 -3.85
C LEU A 133 27.71 -10.78 -2.38
N ASP A 134 28.29 -9.62 -2.07
CA ASP A 134 28.59 -9.24 -0.69
C ASP A 134 27.39 -8.62 0.06
N TYR A 135 26.44 -7.99 -0.64
CA TYR A 135 25.24 -7.47 0.02
C TYR A 135 24.30 -8.59 0.48
N ARG A 136 24.18 -9.67 -0.32
CA ARG A 136 23.42 -10.88 0.05
C ARG A 136 23.97 -11.55 1.30
N LYS A 137 25.30 -11.63 1.47
CA LYS A 137 25.91 -12.20 2.68
C LYS A 137 25.52 -11.46 3.94
N HIS A 138 25.32 -10.14 3.88
CA HIS A 138 24.97 -9.35 5.06
C HIS A 138 23.48 -9.47 5.42
N THR A 139 22.58 -9.45 4.44
CA THR A 139 21.14 -9.51 4.71
C THR A 139 20.64 -10.92 5.04
N ASP A 140 21.27 -11.96 4.49
CA ASP A 140 20.90 -13.35 4.78
C ASP A 140 21.36 -13.83 6.17
N ASN A 141 22.35 -13.17 6.78
CA ASN A 141 22.95 -13.63 8.04
C ASN A 141 22.27 -13.09 9.30
N PHE A 142 21.41 -12.07 9.21
CA PHE A 142 20.73 -11.51 10.38
C PHE A 142 19.69 -12.45 11.02
N GLY A 143 19.41 -13.62 10.43
CA GLY A 143 18.48 -14.61 10.96
C GLY A 143 18.84 -16.09 10.74
N LYS A 144 20.07 -16.40 10.29
CA LYS A 144 20.48 -17.78 9.99
C LYS A 144 21.54 -18.25 10.98
N GLY A 145 21.20 -19.23 11.81
CA GLY A 145 22.20 -20.01 12.54
C GLY A 145 23.06 -20.85 11.58
N PRO A 146 24.25 -21.33 12.00
CA PRO A 146 25.25 -21.98 11.13
C PRO A 146 24.78 -23.23 10.34
N LYS A 147 23.59 -23.75 10.62
CA LYS A 147 23.00 -24.94 9.97
C LYS A 147 21.58 -24.72 9.42
N GLY A 148 21.11 -23.48 9.36
CA GLY A 148 19.72 -23.14 9.01
C GLY A 148 19.46 -23.00 7.51
N HIS A 149 19.57 -24.08 6.73
CA HIS A 149 18.98 -24.10 5.38
C HIS A 149 17.50 -24.49 5.49
N SER A 150 16.61 -23.49 5.61
CA SER A 150 15.19 -23.73 5.47
C SER A 150 14.77 -23.51 4.00
N PRO A 151 14.01 -24.44 3.38
CA PRO A 151 13.41 -24.24 2.05
C PRO A 151 12.42 -23.07 2.02
N TRP A 152 12.08 -22.49 3.18
CA TRP A 152 11.22 -21.33 3.34
C TRP A 152 11.94 -19.98 3.34
N THR A 153 13.26 -19.93 3.09
CA THR A 153 14.09 -18.73 3.30
C THR A 153 13.79 -17.59 2.32
N GLY A 154 12.81 -16.77 2.71
CA GLY A 154 12.69 -15.32 2.46
C GLY A 154 12.90 -14.80 1.03
N VAL A 155 11.81 -14.66 0.26
CA VAL A 155 11.81 -13.85 -0.98
C VAL A 155 11.58 -12.37 -0.76
N SER A 156 11.03 -12.00 0.40
CA SER A 156 10.70 -10.61 0.66
C SER A 156 11.97 -9.82 1.00
N GLN A 157 12.27 -8.78 0.23
CA GLN A 157 13.31 -7.81 0.54
C GLN A 157 12.82 -6.71 1.52
N PHE A 158 11.69 -6.94 2.19
CA PHE A 158 11.14 -5.99 3.17
C PHE A 158 12.06 -5.88 4.40
N LEU A 159 12.63 -4.69 4.57
CA LEU A 159 13.43 -4.35 5.74
C LEU A 159 12.53 -3.85 6.87
N GLN A 160 12.24 -4.71 7.86
CA GLN A 160 11.49 -4.29 9.03
C GLN A 160 12.36 -3.44 9.96
N THR A 161 11.80 -2.35 10.48
CA THR A 161 12.48 -1.49 11.48
C THR A 161 11.55 -1.20 12.64
N SER A 162 12.10 -0.89 13.81
CA SER A 162 11.32 -0.45 14.98
C SER A 162 10.43 0.74 14.64
N GLN A 163 10.94 1.69 13.84
CA GLN A 163 10.18 2.85 13.38
C GLN A 163 8.94 2.48 12.55
N LYS A 164 9.05 1.49 11.64
CA LYS A 164 7.89 1.00 10.87
C LYS A 164 6.84 0.36 11.76
N ILE A 165 7.25 -0.38 12.78
CA ILE A 165 6.32 -0.98 13.76
C ILE A 165 5.62 0.13 14.55
N ILE A 166 6.36 1.10 15.08
CA ILE A 166 5.80 2.23 15.84
C ILE A 166 4.79 3.02 15.00
N GLN A 167 5.09 3.27 13.73
CA GLN A 167 4.18 3.96 12.81
C GLN A 167 2.85 3.22 12.58
N PHE A 168 2.84 1.89 12.70
CA PHE A 168 1.67 1.04 12.45
C PHE A 168 0.95 0.58 13.73
N ALA A 169 1.63 0.54 14.87
CA ALA A 169 1.03 0.17 16.16
C ALA A 169 0.07 1.26 16.65
N SER A 170 -0.86 0.91 17.54
CA SER A 170 -1.65 1.88 18.30
C SER A 170 -0.87 2.45 19.49
N GLY A 171 0.09 1.69 20.02
CA GLY A 171 0.86 2.06 21.21
C GLY A 171 0.05 2.10 22.51
N LYS A 172 -1.16 1.53 22.53
CA LYS A 172 -2.06 1.56 23.69
C LYS A 172 -1.93 0.27 24.50
N GLU A 173 -1.74 0.41 25.81
CA GLU A 173 -1.84 -0.69 26.77
C GLU A 173 -3.31 -0.92 27.17
N PRO A 174 -3.71 -2.16 27.54
CA PRO A 174 -5.05 -2.45 28.05
C PRO A 174 -5.39 -1.60 29.28
N GLN A 175 -6.55 -0.97 29.29
CA GLN A 175 -7.03 -0.15 30.40
C GLN A 175 -7.93 -0.96 31.35
N PRO A 176 -8.07 -0.54 32.62
CA PRO A 176 -9.04 -1.15 33.53
C PRO A 176 -10.46 -1.12 32.93
N GLY A 177 -11.06 -2.30 32.75
CA GLY A 177 -12.39 -2.48 32.14
C GLY A 177 -12.36 -2.97 30.69
N ASP A 178 -11.21 -2.96 30.01
CA ASP A 178 -11.08 -3.53 28.67
C ASP A 178 -11.21 -5.06 28.71
N THR A 179 -11.96 -5.62 27.75
CA THR A 179 -11.99 -7.07 27.54
C THR A 179 -10.90 -7.46 26.55
N ILE A 180 -9.91 -8.22 27.02
CA ILE A 180 -8.78 -8.66 26.22
C ILE A 180 -9.17 -9.92 25.43
N ILE A 181 -9.22 -9.80 24.10
CA ILE A 181 -9.56 -10.89 23.18
C ILE A 181 -8.31 -11.32 22.42
N TYR A 182 -7.98 -12.61 22.50
CA TYR A 182 -6.88 -13.20 21.74
C TYR A 182 -7.37 -13.93 20.50
N VAL A 183 -6.69 -13.71 19.37
CA VAL A 183 -6.92 -14.42 18.11
C VAL A 183 -5.57 -14.85 17.53
N ALA A 184 -5.54 -15.99 16.85
CA ALA A 184 -4.32 -16.53 16.24
C ALA A 184 -4.64 -17.16 14.88
N GLY A 185 -3.67 -17.10 13.98
CA GLY A 185 -3.77 -17.64 12.63
C GLY A 185 -2.57 -17.23 11.79
N ALA A 186 -2.55 -17.69 10.53
CA ALA A 186 -1.48 -17.31 9.60
C ALA A 186 -1.52 -15.81 9.26
N PHE A 187 -2.73 -15.24 9.11
CA PHE A 187 -2.95 -13.87 8.62
C PHE A 187 -2.19 -13.56 7.32
N ASP A 188 -1.94 -14.60 6.49
CA ASP A 188 -1.28 -14.45 5.20
C ASP A 188 -2.24 -13.89 4.16
N LEU A 189 -1.74 -12.93 3.36
CA LEU A 189 -2.53 -12.06 2.48
C LEU A 189 -3.80 -11.55 3.19
N PHE A 190 -3.58 -10.71 4.21
CA PHE A 190 -4.65 -10.09 5.00
C PHE A 190 -5.71 -9.45 4.09
N ARG A 191 -6.94 -9.95 4.17
CA ARG A 191 -8.06 -9.71 3.23
C ARG A 191 -9.40 -9.65 3.97
N ILE A 192 -10.43 -9.23 3.25
CA ILE A 192 -11.84 -9.23 3.71
C ILE A 192 -12.42 -10.64 3.87
#